data_AF-A0AAZ3NUR8-F1
#
_entry.id   AF-A0AAZ3NUR8-F1
#
_cell.length_a   1.000
_cell.length_b   1.000
_cell.length_c   1.000
_cell.angle_alpha   90.00
_cell.angle_beta   90.00
_cell.angle_gamma   90.00
#
_symmetry.space_group_name_H-M   'P 1'
#
loop_
_entity.id
_entity.type
_entity.pdbx_description
1 polymer ?
#
loop_
_entity_poly.entity_id
_entity_poly.type
_entity_poly.pdbx_seq_one_letter_code
_entity_poly.pdbx_strand_id
1 'polypeptide(L)'
;MVENSDFTPSQVLEFLCSPDDDSRHTERQQVLLELLQVGGVVQFDEGRLLGLAEKAEFYQICEFLYEQKHLYDKILDCYLRDPLRKEEIFNYIHNLLSMPGYSSEEKHCVWDKALLHIAELVTLDPAKSADLVAMHFPEEVRPIITRLQSLSVCVSLYLCLSFSLFRQ
;
A
#
# COMPACT_ATOMS: atom_id res chain seq x y z
N MET A 1 -32.80 -10.11 -34.80
CA MET A 1 -31.59 -9.31 -34.55
C MET A 1 -31.35 -9.38 -33.05
N VAL A 2 -30.43 -10.26 -32.64
CA VAL A 2 -30.01 -10.31 -31.24
C VAL A 2 -29.23 -9.00 -31.05
N GLU A 3 -29.74 -8.11 -30.20
CA GLU A 3 -28.98 -6.94 -29.78
C GLU A 3 -27.69 -7.49 -29.15
N ASN A 4 -26.57 -7.32 -29.85
CA ASN A 4 -25.26 -7.42 -29.25
C ASN A 4 -25.25 -6.35 -28.16
N SER A 5 -25.55 -6.75 -26.92
CA SER A 5 -25.21 -5.99 -25.74
C SER A 5 -23.69 -5.99 -25.66
N ASP A 6 -23.05 -5.17 -26.49
CA ASP A 6 -21.67 -4.75 -26.29
C ASP A 6 -21.70 -4.02 -24.94
N PHE A 7 -21.43 -4.76 -23.87
CA PHE A 7 -21.19 -4.17 -22.57
C PHE A 7 -20.05 -3.18 -22.78
N THR A 8 -20.35 -1.89 -22.62
CA THR A 8 -19.30 -0.88 -22.67
C THR A 8 -18.28 -1.19 -21.56
N PRO A 9 -16.98 -0.91 -21.75
CA PRO A 9 -15.97 -1.14 -20.71
C PRO A 9 -16.37 -0.53 -19.36
N SER A 10 -17.10 0.58 -19.39
CA SER A 10 -17.68 1.24 -18.21
C SER A 10 -18.74 0.41 -17.47
N GLN A 11 -19.59 -0.35 -18.17
CA GLN A 11 -20.62 -1.19 -17.54
C GLN A 11 -20.02 -2.45 -16.91
N VAL A 12 -18.98 -3.03 -17.54
CA VAL A 12 -18.23 -4.15 -16.96
C VAL A 12 -17.57 -3.73 -15.65
N LEU A 13 -16.99 -2.52 -15.62
CA LEU A 13 -16.41 -1.94 -14.42
C LEU A 13 -17.42 -1.76 -13.29
N GLU A 14 -18.57 -1.16 -13.57
CA GLU A 14 -19.60 -0.96 -12.55
C GLU A 14 -20.13 -2.28 -12.01
N PHE A 15 -20.25 -3.31 -12.86
CA PHE A 15 -20.64 -4.64 -12.43
C PHE A 15 -19.58 -5.29 -11.53
N LEU A 16 -18.30 -5.24 -11.92
CA LEU A 16 -17.21 -5.82 -11.13
C LEU A 16 -17.03 -5.11 -9.79
N CYS A 17 -17.20 -3.80 -9.74
CA CYS A 17 -17.04 -2.97 -8.54
C CYS A 17 -18.33 -2.79 -7.71
N SER A 18 -19.43 -3.49 -8.04
CA SER A 18 -20.67 -3.40 -7.26
C SER A 18 -20.52 -4.05 -5.87
N PRO A 19 -20.99 -3.45 -4.77
CA PRO A 19 -20.94 -4.07 -3.45
C PRO A 19 -21.95 -5.21 -3.25
N ASP A 20 -22.85 -5.47 -4.21
CA ASP A 20 -24.00 -6.39 -4.01
C ASP A 20 -23.65 -7.88 -3.87
N ASP A 21 -22.40 -8.30 -4.06
CA ASP A 21 -22.00 -9.72 -3.97
C ASP A 21 -20.60 -9.92 -3.33
N ASP A 22 -20.55 -9.83 -2.00
CA ASP A 22 -19.33 -10.08 -1.20
C ASP A 22 -18.71 -11.47 -1.44
N SER A 23 -19.51 -12.45 -1.86
CA SER A 23 -19.08 -13.85 -2.00
C SER A 23 -18.00 -14.07 -3.07
N ARG A 24 -17.79 -13.09 -3.97
CA ARG A 24 -16.83 -13.17 -5.08
C ARG A 24 -15.89 -11.95 -5.14
N HIS A 25 -15.68 -11.27 -4.02
CA HIS A 25 -14.86 -10.05 -3.95
C HIS A 25 -13.45 -10.25 -4.55
N THR A 26 -12.71 -11.26 -4.08
CA THR A 26 -11.36 -11.58 -4.57
C THR A 26 -11.34 -12.00 -6.04
N GLU A 27 -12.31 -12.79 -6.50
CA GLU A 27 -12.40 -13.20 -7.92
C GLU A 27 -12.61 -11.99 -8.84
N ARG A 28 -13.49 -11.06 -8.45
CA ARG A 28 -13.79 -9.86 -9.25
C ARG A 28 -12.60 -8.93 -9.33
N GLN A 29 -11.90 -8.75 -8.21
CA GLN A 29 -10.66 -8.00 -8.16
C GLN A 29 -9.60 -8.62 -9.08
N GLN A 30 -9.43 -9.94 -9.05
CA GLN A 30 -8.46 -10.65 -9.87
C GLN A 30 -8.77 -10.53 -11.37
N VAL A 31 -10.04 -10.75 -11.77
CA VAL A 31 -10.47 -10.59 -13.17
C VAL A 31 -10.25 -9.16 -13.65
N LEU A 32 -10.55 -8.16 -12.81
CA LEU A 32 -10.32 -6.76 -13.17
C LEU A 32 -8.82 -6.46 -13.33
N LEU A 33 -7.98 -6.99 -12.44
CA LEU A 33 -6.52 -6.80 -12.50
C LEU A 33 -5.96 -7.40 -13.79
N GLU A 34 -6.38 -8.61 -14.15
CA GLU A 34 -5.99 -9.26 -15.41
C GLU A 34 -6.45 -8.46 -16.64
N LEU A 35 -7.67 -7.93 -16.61
CA LEU A 35 -8.18 -7.05 -17.68
C LEU A 35 -7.34 -5.78 -17.82
N LEU A 36 -6.93 -5.15 -16.71
CA LEU A 36 -6.07 -3.97 -16.74
C LEU A 36 -4.66 -4.28 -17.24
N GLN A 37 -4.12 -5.45 -16.89
CA GLN A 37 -2.81 -5.89 -17.33
C GLN A 37 -2.78 -6.25 -18.83
N VAL A 38 -3.85 -6.85 -19.36
CA VAL A 38 -3.94 -7.28 -20.77
C VAL A 38 -4.43 -6.17 -21.70
N GLY A 39 -5.47 -5.44 -21.29
CA GLY A 39 -6.12 -4.40 -22.10
C GLY A 39 -5.51 -3.01 -21.93
N GLY A 40 -4.71 -2.82 -20.87
CA GLY A 40 -4.16 -1.53 -20.48
C GLY A 40 -5.21 -0.60 -19.87
N VAL A 41 -4.74 0.28 -18.99
CA VAL A 41 -5.58 1.30 -18.33
C VAL A 41 -6.20 2.28 -19.34
N VAL A 42 -5.62 2.41 -20.54
CA VAL A 42 -6.01 3.34 -21.61
C VAL A 42 -7.46 3.15 -22.11
N GLN A 43 -8.04 1.95 -21.95
CA GLN A 43 -9.43 1.69 -22.34
C GLN A 43 -10.45 2.18 -21.31
N PHE A 44 -10.00 2.54 -20.11
CA PHE A 44 -10.83 2.96 -19.01
C PHE A 44 -10.53 4.40 -18.62
N ASP A 45 -11.55 5.10 -18.12
CA ASP A 45 -11.32 6.40 -17.49
C ASP A 45 -10.62 6.17 -16.14
N GLU A 46 -9.34 6.52 -16.07
CA GLU A 46 -8.50 6.31 -14.87
C GLU A 46 -9.11 6.89 -13.60
N GLY A 47 -9.71 8.08 -13.67
CA GLY A 47 -10.31 8.75 -12.53
C GLY A 47 -11.51 7.97 -11.99
N ARG A 48 -12.39 7.54 -12.89
CA ARG A 48 -13.54 6.70 -12.55
C ARG A 48 -13.13 5.32 -12.06
N LEU A 49 -12.14 4.69 -12.71
CA LEU A 49 -11.62 3.39 -12.32
C LEU A 49 -11.06 3.42 -10.91
N LEU A 50 -10.26 4.44 -10.57
CA LEU A 50 -9.73 4.60 -9.23
C LEU A 50 -10.85 4.79 -8.20
N GLY A 51 -11.81 5.67 -8.47
CA GLY A 51 -12.94 5.89 -7.54
C GLY A 51 -13.81 4.65 -7.33
N LEU A 52 -13.99 3.83 -8.38
CA LEU A 52 -14.70 2.55 -8.27
C LEU A 52 -13.88 1.52 -7.47
N ALA A 53 -12.58 1.42 -7.72
CA ALA A 53 -11.69 0.51 -6.99
C ALA A 53 -11.60 0.88 -5.50
N GLU A 54 -11.51 2.16 -5.16
CA GLU A 54 -11.51 2.64 -3.78
C GLU A 54 -12.83 2.32 -3.08
N LYS A 55 -13.97 2.54 -3.76
CA LYS A 55 -15.29 2.26 -3.22
C LYS A 55 -15.55 0.76 -3.03
N ALA A 56 -14.99 -0.06 -3.91
CA ALA A 56 -15.09 -1.52 -3.85
C ALA A 56 -14.04 -2.16 -2.93
N GLU A 57 -13.17 -1.37 -2.31
CA GLU A 57 -12.06 -1.86 -1.46
C GLU A 57 -11.12 -2.81 -2.22
N PHE A 58 -10.93 -2.59 -3.52
CA PHE A 58 -10.02 -3.36 -4.37
C PHE A 58 -8.59 -2.83 -4.23
N TYR A 59 -7.97 -3.04 -3.07
CA TYR A 59 -6.66 -2.47 -2.71
C TYR A 59 -5.52 -2.77 -3.70
N GLN A 60 -5.47 -3.97 -4.30
CA GLN A 60 -4.49 -4.32 -5.34
C GLN A 60 -4.67 -3.53 -6.64
N ILE A 61 -5.92 -3.19 -7.01
CA ILE A 61 -6.20 -2.37 -8.18
C ILE A 61 -5.79 -0.93 -7.89
N CYS A 62 -6.13 -0.41 -6.70
CA CYS A 62 -5.68 0.90 -6.25
C CYS A 62 -4.16 0.99 -6.25
N GLU A 63 -3.46 -0.01 -5.73
CA GLU A 63 -1.99 -0.10 -5.78
C GLU A 63 -1.46 0.02 -7.21
N PHE A 64 -1.97 -0.80 -8.13
CA PHE A 64 -1.57 -0.78 -9.54
C PHE A 64 -1.77 0.61 -10.17
N LEU A 65 -2.90 1.26 -9.93
CA LEU A 65 -3.19 2.59 -10.47
C LEU A 65 -2.33 3.69 -9.84
N TYR A 66 -2.05 3.59 -8.55
CA TYR A 66 -1.18 4.53 -7.85
C TYR A 66 0.27 4.40 -8.28
N GLU A 67 0.73 3.18 -8.58
CA GLU A 67 2.08 2.92 -9.08
C GLU A 67 2.30 3.57 -10.45
N GLN A 68 1.33 3.46 -11.37
CA GLN A 68 1.36 4.16 -12.67
C GLN A 68 1.41 5.69 -12.54
N LYS A 69 0.89 6.23 -11.43
CA LYS A 69 0.89 7.67 -11.13
C LYS A 69 2.06 8.12 -10.25
N HIS A 70 2.96 7.20 -9.89
CA HIS A 70 4.04 7.44 -8.93
C HIS A 70 3.55 7.98 -7.56
N LEU A 71 2.34 7.60 -7.16
CA LEU A 71 1.71 7.99 -5.88
C LEU A 71 1.95 6.92 -4.82
N TYR A 72 3.22 6.67 -4.49
CA TYR A 72 3.62 5.58 -3.60
C TYR A 72 3.17 5.78 -2.13
N ASP A 73 2.98 7.02 -1.71
CA ASP A 73 2.43 7.36 -0.39
C ASP A 73 1.02 6.81 -0.20
N LYS A 74 0.21 6.82 -1.26
CA LYS A 74 -1.16 6.27 -1.24
C LYS A 74 -1.19 4.76 -1.29
N ILE A 75 -0.17 4.12 -1.85
CA ILE A 75 -0.03 2.66 -1.83
C ILE A 75 0.11 2.17 -0.39
N LEU A 76 0.80 2.91 0.48
CA LEU A 76 0.87 2.58 1.91
C LEU A 76 -0.52 2.56 2.56
N ASP A 77 -1.41 3.50 2.21
CA ASP A 77 -2.78 3.49 2.71
C ASP A 77 -3.55 2.23 2.25
N CYS A 78 -3.31 1.74 1.03
CA CYS A 78 -3.88 0.49 0.54
C CYS A 78 -3.44 -0.70 1.40
N TYR A 79 -2.15 -0.81 1.71
CA TYR A 79 -1.62 -1.89 2.56
C TYR A 79 -2.12 -1.80 4.00
N LEU A 80 -2.19 -0.60 4.59
CA LEU A 80 -2.65 -0.43 5.98
C LEU A 80 -4.12 -0.80 6.16
N ARG A 81 -4.94 -0.59 5.12
CA ARG A 81 -6.37 -0.90 5.09
C ARG A 81 -6.68 -2.35 4.69
N ASP A 82 -5.78 -3.01 3.98
CA ASP A 82 -5.93 -4.42 3.59
C ASP A 82 -5.44 -5.36 4.70
N PRO A 83 -6.33 -6.02 5.47
CA PRO A 83 -5.94 -6.88 6.58
C PRO A 83 -5.15 -8.12 6.14
N LEU A 84 -5.28 -8.57 4.88
CA LEU A 84 -4.58 -9.74 4.36
C LEU A 84 -3.13 -9.40 3.98
N ARG A 85 -2.90 -8.18 3.52
CA ARG A 85 -1.59 -7.72 3.02
C ARG A 85 -0.88 -6.75 3.95
N LYS A 86 -1.49 -6.38 5.07
CA LYS A 86 -0.96 -5.39 6.01
C LYS A 86 0.49 -5.69 6.41
N GLU A 87 0.84 -6.95 6.64
CA GLU A 87 2.20 -7.36 6.99
C GLU A 87 3.23 -7.23 5.85
N GLU A 88 2.78 -7.20 4.59
CA GLU A 88 3.65 -7.02 3.42
C GLU A 88 4.15 -5.58 3.28
N ILE A 89 3.55 -4.62 4.00
CA ILE A 89 3.91 -3.20 3.93
C ILE A 89 5.40 -2.95 4.23
N PHE A 90 5.98 -3.73 5.15
CA PHE A 90 7.39 -3.61 5.50
C PHE A 90 8.29 -3.98 4.33
N ASN A 91 7.94 -5.04 3.60
CA ASN A 91 8.68 -5.46 2.41
C ASN A 91 8.52 -4.42 1.31
N TYR A 92 7.33 -3.85 1.15
CA TYR A 92 7.07 -2.80 0.18
C TYR A 92 7.93 -1.55 0.43
N ILE A 93 7.88 -1.00 1.65
CA ILE A 93 8.67 0.18 2.02
C ILE A 93 10.17 -0.13 1.88
N HIS A 94 10.63 -1.30 2.36
CA HIS A 94 12.03 -1.68 2.25
C HIS A 94 12.48 -1.75 0.78
N ASN A 95 11.70 -2.39 -0.10
CA ASN A 95 12.04 -2.52 -1.51
C ASN A 95 12.10 -1.15 -2.20
N LEU A 96 11.14 -0.26 -1.94
CA LEU A 96 11.11 1.08 -2.52
C LEU A 96 12.32 1.90 -2.10
N LEU A 97 12.71 1.83 -0.82
CA LEU A 97 13.86 2.56 -0.30
C LEU A 97 15.20 1.95 -0.77
N SER A 98 15.29 0.62 -0.88
CA SER A 98 16.50 -0.11 -1.27
C SER A 98 16.75 -0.12 -2.78
N MET A 99 15.71 -0.14 -3.61
CA MET A 99 15.87 -0.31 -5.06
C MET A 99 16.42 0.95 -5.73
N PRO A 100 17.35 0.80 -6.70
CA PRO A 100 17.72 1.87 -7.61
C PRO A 100 16.61 2.10 -8.63
N GLY A 101 16.19 3.35 -8.84
CA GLY A 101 15.13 3.70 -9.80
C GLY A 101 14.12 4.71 -9.27
N TYR A 102 13.96 4.79 -7.95
CA TYR A 102 13.14 5.82 -7.31
C TYR A 102 13.98 7.07 -6.98
N SER A 103 13.39 8.23 -7.21
CA SER A 103 13.93 9.54 -6.84
C SER A 103 14.02 9.71 -5.32
N SER A 104 14.88 10.63 -4.88
CA SER A 104 15.01 10.96 -3.47
C SER A 104 13.70 11.50 -2.88
N GLU A 105 12.96 12.27 -3.67
CA GLU A 105 11.66 12.85 -3.31
C GLU A 105 10.60 11.77 -3.09
N GLU A 106 10.53 10.77 -3.97
CA GLU A 106 9.60 9.62 -3.82
C GLU A 106 9.92 8.80 -2.58
N LYS A 107 11.21 8.49 -2.35
CA LYS A 107 11.67 7.78 -1.15
C LYS A 107 11.33 8.55 0.12
N HIS A 108 11.55 9.87 0.12
CA HIS A 108 11.24 10.72 1.26
C HIS A 108 9.74 10.81 1.53
N CYS A 109 8.91 10.93 0.48
CA CYS A 109 7.45 10.97 0.62
C CYS A 109 6.89 9.68 1.25
N VAL A 110 7.36 8.53 0.79
CA VAL A 110 6.97 7.21 1.35
C VAL A 110 7.41 7.10 2.81
N TRP A 111 8.62 7.57 3.13
CA TRP A 111 9.11 7.57 4.49
C TRP A 111 8.32 8.49 5.42
N ASP A 112 8.03 9.72 5.00
CA ASP A 112 7.22 10.66 5.79
C ASP A 112 5.83 10.10 6.11
N LYS A 113 5.24 9.42 5.13
CA LYS A 113 3.97 8.72 5.30
C LYS A 113 4.12 7.51 6.25
N ALA A 114 5.16 6.70 6.10
CA ALA A 114 5.44 5.61 7.04
C ALA A 114 5.67 6.12 8.48
N LEU A 115 6.33 7.27 8.63
CA LEU A 115 6.54 7.96 9.90
C LEU A 115 5.23 8.46 10.51
N LEU A 116 4.29 8.93 9.69
CA LEU A 116 2.95 9.31 10.16
C LEU A 116 2.21 8.11 10.77
N HIS A 117 2.39 6.93 10.18
CA HIS A 117 1.77 5.67 10.62
C HIS A 117 2.70 4.80 11.48
N ILE A 118 3.81 5.34 12.00
CA ILE A 118 4.83 4.53 12.67
C ILE A 118 4.29 3.82 13.91
N ALA A 119 3.36 4.43 14.64
CA ALA A 119 2.72 3.79 15.79
C ALA A 119 1.93 2.53 15.38
N GLU A 120 1.26 2.57 14.23
CA GLU A 120 0.51 1.45 13.67
C GLU A 120 1.45 0.35 13.16
N LEU A 121 2.53 0.74 12.47
CA LEU A 121 3.58 -0.18 12.03
C LEU A 121 4.25 -0.91 13.21
N VAL A 122 4.61 -0.19 14.28
CA VAL A 122 5.23 -0.81 15.46
C VAL A 122 4.25 -1.73 16.20
N THR A 123 2.96 -1.40 16.18
CA THR A 123 1.92 -2.28 16.75
C THR A 123 1.73 -3.54 15.91
N LEU A 124 1.90 -3.44 14.58
CA LEU A 124 1.82 -4.56 13.65
C LEU A 124 3.02 -5.50 13.79
N ASP A 125 4.23 -4.96 13.70
CA ASP A 125 5.47 -5.71 13.91
C ASP A 125 6.59 -4.76 14.40
N PRO A 126 6.93 -4.78 15.70
CA PRO A 126 7.95 -3.91 16.26
C PRO A 126 9.36 -4.27 15.79
N ALA A 127 9.62 -5.54 15.45
CA ALA A 127 10.93 -5.99 14.99
C ALA A 127 11.19 -5.51 13.56
N LYS A 128 10.24 -5.74 12.64
CA LYS A 128 10.35 -5.23 11.26
C LYS A 128 10.37 -3.70 11.22
N SER A 129 9.59 -3.04 12.07
CA SER A 129 9.63 -1.57 12.19
C SER A 129 11.01 -1.08 12.61
N ALA A 130 11.62 -1.71 13.62
CA ALA A 130 12.97 -1.37 14.06
C ALA A 130 14.00 -1.57 12.95
N ASP A 131 13.97 -2.71 12.25
CA ASP A 131 14.87 -2.99 11.15
C ASP A 131 14.76 -1.93 10.04
N LEU A 132 13.53 -1.52 9.72
CA LEU A 132 13.27 -0.53 8.67
C LEU A 132 13.85 0.84 9.04
N VAL A 133 13.65 1.29 10.29
CA VAL A 133 14.24 2.54 10.78
C VAL A 133 15.76 2.45 10.82
N ALA A 134 16.32 1.35 11.35
CA ALA A 134 17.77 1.18 11.49
C ALA A 134 18.48 1.13 10.13
N MET A 135 17.89 0.48 9.13
CA MET A 135 18.49 0.34 7.80
C MET A 135 18.43 1.62 6.98
N HIS A 136 17.30 2.33 7.01
CA HIS A 136 17.05 3.42 6.05
C HIS A 136 17.18 4.81 6.66
N PHE A 137 16.89 4.98 7.95
CA PHE A 137 16.86 6.29 8.59
C PHE A 137 17.35 6.25 10.05
N PRO A 138 18.62 5.85 10.28
CA PRO A 138 19.18 5.78 11.64
C PRO A 138 19.20 7.14 12.35
N GLU A 139 19.20 8.24 11.60
CA GLU A 139 19.17 9.60 12.13
C GLU A 139 17.78 10.00 12.68
N GLU A 140 16.71 9.40 12.15
CA GLU A 140 15.32 9.69 12.52
C GLU A 140 14.83 8.92 13.76
N VAL A 141 15.67 8.05 14.33
CA VAL A 141 15.36 7.26 15.54
C VAL A 141 14.90 8.16 16.69
N ARG A 142 15.59 9.29 16.92
CA ARG A 142 15.24 10.23 18.01
C ARG A 142 13.89 10.93 17.77
N PRO A 143 13.63 11.52 16.60
CA PRO A 143 12.30 12.02 16.23
C PRO A 143 11.18 10.99 16.37
N ILE A 144 11.42 9.74 15.95
CA ILE A 144 10.43 8.66 16.02
C ILE A 144 10.06 8.34 17.47
N ILE A 145 11.07 8.15 18.34
CA ILE A 145 10.84 7.91 19.77
C ILE A 145 10.07 9.07 20.41
N THR A 146 10.32 10.30 19.98
CA THR A 146 9.64 11.49 20.51
C THR A 146 8.18 11.57 20.02
N ARG A 147 7.89 11.13 18.79
CA ARG A 147 6.53 11.07 18.22
C ARG A 147 5.69 9.94 18.82
N LEU A 148 6.31 8.82 19.15
CA LEU A 148 5.67 7.71 19.84
C LEU A 148 5.41 8.11 21.30
N GLN A 149 4.21 8.60 21.60
CA GLN A 149 3.85 9.05 22.96
C GLN A 149 3.52 7.88 23.91
N SER A 150 3.37 6.66 23.38
CA SER A 150 3.03 5.47 24.18
C SER A 150 4.28 4.75 24.66
N LEU A 151 4.46 4.70 25.99
CA LEU A 151 5.61 4.07 26.64
C LEU A 151 5.80 2.60 26.21
N SER A 152 4.71 1.85 26.02
CA SER A 152 4.78 0.43 25.63
C SER A 152 5.33 0.26 24.21
N VAL A 153 4.88 1.10 23.27
CA VAL A 153 5.29 1.04 21.86
C VAL A 153 6.74 1.52 21.71
N CYS A 154 7.14 2.54 22.48
CA CYS A 154 8.51 3.01 22.54
C CYS A 154 9.49 1.97 23.07
N VAL A 155 9.14 1.29 24.17
CA VAL A 155 10.04 0.30 24.77
C VAL A 155 10.22 -0.90 23.84
N SER A 156 9.15 -1.37 23.19
CA SER A 156 9.23 -2.44 22.19
C SER A 156 10.12 -2.05 21.01
N LEU A 157 9.92 -0.86 20.43
CA LEU A 157 10.74 -0.38 19.31
C LEU A 157 12.21 -0.20 19.73
N TYR A 158 12.47 0.40 20.89
CA TYR A 158 13.83 0.66 21.38
C TYR A 158 14.59 -0.64 21.67
N LEU A 159 13.94 -1.65 22.26
CA LEU A 159 14.52 -2.97 22.46
C LEU A 159 14.89 -3.61 21.13
N CYS A 160 13.98 -3.63 20.16
CA CYS A 160 14.25 -4.18 18.83
C CYS A 160 15.37 -3.42 18.11
N LEU A 161 15.36 -2.08 18.13
CA LEU A 161 16.43 -1.24 17.55
C LEU A 161 17.79 -1.53 18.18
N SER A 162 17.85 -1.68 19.51
CA SER A 162 19.09 -2.01 20.21
C SER A 162 19.63 -3.39 19.83
N PHE A 163 18.76 -4.36 19.54
CA PHE A 163 19.16 -5.67 19.03
C PHE A 163 19.62 -5.61 17.57
N SER A 164 18.92 -4.89 16.70
CA SER A 164 19.26 -4.79 15.27
C SER A 164 20.57 -4.03 15.04
N LEU A 165 20.82 -2.95 15.80
CA LEU A 165 22.07 -2.17 15.73
C LEU A 165 23.28 -2.90 16.33
N PHE A 166 23.08 -3.82 17.27
CA PHE A 166 24.17 -4.61 17.88
C PHE A 166 24.54 -5.86 17.07
N ARG A 167 23.76 -6.17 16.02
CA ARG A 167 23.96 -7.34 15.15
C ARG A 167 24.65 -7.02 13.83
N GLN A 168 24.84 -5.73 13.51
CA GLN A 168 25.70 -5.22 12.43
C GLN A 168 27.12 -4.98 12.95
#